data_AF-D3V3A6-F1
#
_entry.id   AF-D3V3A6-F1
#
_cell.length_a   1.000
_cell.length_b   1.000
_cell.length_c   1.000
_cell.angle_alpha   90.00
_cell.angle_beta   90.00
_cell.angle_gamma   90.00
#
_symmetry.space_group_name_H-M   'P 1'
#
loop_
_entity.id
_entity.type
_entity.pdbx_description
1 polymer ?
#
loop_
_entity_poly.entity_id
_entity_poly.type
_entity_poly.pdbx_seq_one_letter_code
_entity_poly.pdbx_strand_id
1 'polypeptide(L)'
;MGEYRHTISNIIAMPSDVLLQKTVEVIFHQEKRFHYFLDTPKHKPGDRLNIIGHSSPVGSPILFAGAYVNSFGMNPRVFCQTINALLTDIKNRGKNIQCVRIIACYSGANNLAQKLANYINMPVKGSLGGTRVYPTMQFHSIPNINRHFIDKTDIGGHYYFEERERQLMHDPSYGLYRWYKPKSSNPDSEFDEFASQRVSRLQRSDSDSEFDTFVSQRVSRLQRSDSDSEFDTFVSQRVKRK
;
A
#
# COMPACT_ATOMS: atom_id res chain seq x y z
N MET A 1 -0.71 10.75 12.98
CA MET A 1 0.57 10.41 12.32
C MET A 1 0.33 9.71 10.99
N GLY A 2 0.73 10.37 9.90
CA GLY A 2 0.96 9.77 8.58
C GLY A 2 -0.25 9.38 7.71
N GLU A 3 -1.42 9.98 7.92
CA GLU A 3 -2.58 9.77 7.06
C GLU A 3 -2.53 10.70 5.84
N TYR A 4 -1.55 10.49 4.96
CA TYR A 4 -1.41 11.19 3.67
C TYR A 4 -1.62 10.26 2.48
N ARG A 5 -2.15 9.06 2.72
CA ARG A 5 -2.56 8.12 1.68
C ARG A 5 -4.06 8.25 1.45
N HIS A 6 -4.45 8.88 0.35
CA HIS A 6 -5.85 9.20 0.03
C HIS A 6 -6.15 8.86 -1.41
N THR A 7 -7.42 8.58 -1.67
CA THR A 7 -7.92 8.56 -3.05
C THR A 7 -8.09 10.00 -3.52
N ILE A 8 -8.03 10.24 -4.83
CA ILE A 8 -8.30 11.57 -5.40
C ILE A 8 -9.68 12.07 -4.95
N SER A 9 -10.69 11.21 -5.00
CA SER A 9 -12.06 11.48 -4.53
C SER A 9 -12.09 11.99 -3.08
N ASN A 10 -11.33 11.35 -2.18
CA ASN A 10 -11.22 11.78 -0.79
C ASN A 10 -10.57 13.15 -0.66
N ILE A 11 -9.55 13.44 -1.46
CA ILE A 11 -8.89 14.74 -1.44
C ILE A 11 -9.85 15.84 -1.87
N ILE A 12 -10.59 15.66 -2.97
CA ILE A 12 -11.57 16.63 -3.50
C ILE A 12 -12.68 16.95 -2.49
N ALA A 13 -13.12 15.95 -1.73
CA ALA A 13 -14.17 16.12 -0.73
C ALA A 13 -13.65 16.69 0.61
N MET A 14 -12.34 16.81 0.80
CA MET A 14 -11.75 17.11 2.11
C MET A 14 -11.75 18.62 2.39
N PRO A 15 -12.25 19.07 3.56
CA PRO A 15 -12.13 20.46 3.99
C PRO A 15 -10.66 20.93 4.10
N SER A 16 -10.44 22.23 3.96
CA SER A 16 -9.09 22.82 3.87
C SER A 16 -8.23 22.63 5.13
N ASP A 17 -8.85 22.76 6.30
CA ASP A 17 -8.22 22.53 7.61
C ASP A 17 -7.80 21.07 7.79
N VAL A 18 -8.64 20.14 7.30
CA VAL A 18 -8.35 18.70 7.33
C VAL A 18 -7.25 18.35 6.33
N LEU A 19 -7.23 18.96 5.13
CA LEU A 19 -6.18 18.76 4.13
C LEU A 19 -4.80 19.03 4.71
N LEU A 20 -4.60 20.13 5.43
CA LEU A 20 -3.31 20.47 6.05
C LEU A 20 -2.80 19.39 7.03
N GLN A 21 -3.71 18.73 7.74
CA GLN A 21 -3.37 17.68 8.72
C GLN A 21 -3.17 16.30 8.07
N LYS A 22 -3.82 16.08 6.92
CA LYS A 22 -3.87 14.79 6.20
C LYS A 22 -2.99 14.78 4.95
N THR A 23 -2.09 15.76 4.80
CA THR A 23 -1.17 15.85 3.65
C THR A 23 0.22 16.22 4.15
N VAL A 24 1.23 16.06 3.30
CA VAL A 24 2.63 16.20 3.71
C VAL A 24 3.35 17.24 2.89
N GLU A 25 4.22 17.99 3.55
CA GLU A 25 5.19 18.84 2.87
C GLU A 25 6.39 18.00 2.44
N VAL A 26 6.89 18.26 1.24
CA VAL A 26 8.02 17.52 0.67
C VAL A 26 9.24 18.43 0.58
N ILE A 27 10.39 17.86 0.91
CA ILE A 27 11.70 18.52 0.87
C ILE A 27 12.38 18.14 -0.44
N PHE A 28 12.93 19.11 -1.14
CA PHE A 28 13.68 18.88 -2.38
C PHE A 28 15.16 18.61 -2.08
N HIS A 29 15.65 17.44 -2.51
CA HIS A 29 17.07 17.11 -2.45
C HIS A 29 17.78 17.65 -3.69
N GLN A 30 18.40 18.83 -3.58
CA GLN A 30 18.94 19.60 -4.70
C GLN A 30 19.90 18.79 -5.60
N GLU A 31 20.87 18.08 -5.02
CA GLU A 31 21.94 17.43 -5.78
C GLU A 31 21.44 16.32 -6.72
N LYS A 32 20.55 15.45 -6.22
CA LYS A 32 20.01 14.30 -6.96
C LYS A 32 18.57 14.50 -7.44
N ARG A 33 18.02 15.70 -7.24
CA ARG A 33 16.76 16.20 -7.79
C ARG A 33 15.53 15.33 -7.50
N PHE A 34 15.47 14.72 -6.31
CA PHE A 34 14.29 13.96 -5.85
C PHE A 34 13.64 14.65 -4.64
N HIS A 35 12.41 14.28 -4.33
CA HIS A 35 11.70 14.79 -3.16
C HIS A 35 11.73 13.75 -2.04
N TYR A 36 11.75 14.19 -0.78
CA TYR A 36 11.62 13.30 0.36
C TYR A 36 10.86 13.98 1.51
N PHE A 37 10.39 13.20 2.46
CA PHE A 37 9.82 13.72 3.69
C PHE A 37 9.99 12.73 4.83
N LEU A 38 9.88 13.22 6.06
CA LEU A 38 9.97 12.39 7.27
C LEU A 38 8.58 12.22 7.88
N ASP A 39 8.30 11.03 8.38
CA ASP A 39 7.09 10.76 9.15
C ASP A 39 7.32 9.71 10.23
N THR A 40 6.35 9.55 11.12
CA THR A 40 6.35 8.47 12.12
C THR A 40 5.22 7.51 11.77
N PRO A 41 5.50 6.24 11.41
CA PRO A 41 4.47 5.29 11.00
C PRO A 41 3.53 4.92 12.15
N LYS A 42 2.21 4.81 11.88
CA LYS A 42 1.20 4.47 12.91
C LYS A 42 1.46 3.14 13.64
N HIS A 43 2.00 2.15 12.93
CA HIS A 43 2.16 0.77 13.43
C HIS A 43 3.63 0.39 13.70
N LYS A 44 4.56 1.35 13.67
CA LYS A 44 5.96 1.08 13.96
C LYS A 44 6.60 2.27 14.64
N PRO A 45 7.23 2.10 15.81
CA PRO A 45 7.94 3.19 16.47
C PRO A 45 9.13 3.67 15.63
N GLY A 46 9.40 4.97 15.72
CA GLY A 46 10.56 5.63 15.11
C GLY A 46 10.28 6.34 13.79
N ASP A 47 11.20 7.23 13.42
CA ASP A 47 11.06 8.04 12.22
C ASP A 47 11.32 7.22 10.96
N ARG A 48 10.63 7.58 9.88
CA ARG A 48 10.77 6.99 8.56
C ARG A 48 11.13 8.05 7.54
N LEU A 49 12.12 7.73 6.72
CA LEU A 49 12.44 8.48 5.51
C LEU A 49 11.57 8.00 4.35
N ASN A 50 10.88 8.91 3.68
CA ASN A 50 10.06 8.64 2.51
C ASN A 50 10.69 9.31 1.30
N ILE A 51 11.08 8.53 0.29
CA ILE A 51 11.77 9.00 -0.91
C ILE A 51 10.80 8.94 -2.08
N ILE A 52 10.65 10.02 -2.82
CA ILE A 52 9.71 10.14 -3.95
C ILE A 52 10.50 10.29 -5.24
N GLY A 53 10.14 9.46 -6.24
CA GLY A 53 10.75 9.53 -7.56
C GLY A 53 10.13 8.53 -8.53
N HIS A 54 10.89 8.21 -9.57
CA HIS A 54 10.56 7.21 -10.56
C HIS A 54 11.54 6.05 -10.47
N SER A 55 11.07 4.85 -10.79
CA SER A 55 11.88 3.65 -10.81
C SER A 55 11.53 2.82 -12.05
N SER A 56 12.53 2.14 -12.60
CA SER A 56 12.35 1.31 -13.80
C SER A 56 11.30 0.21 -13.59
N PRO A 57 10.57 -0.17 -14.65
CA PRO A 57 9.67 -1.33 -14.60
C PRO A 57 10.45 -2.63 -14.38
N VAL A 58 9.74 -3.68 -14.00
CA VAL A 58 10.29 -5.04 -13.87
C VAL A 58 10.83 -5.50 -15.23
N GLY A 59 11.97 -6.18 -15.23
CA GLY A 59 12.64 -6.67 -16.45
C GLY A 59 13.55 -5.66 -17.16
N SER A 60 13.53 -4.40 -16.75
CA SER A 60 14.47 -3.37 -17.25
C SER A 60 15.67 -3.18 -16.30
N PRO A 61 16.79 -2.58 -16.76
CA PRO A 61 17.85 -2.14 -15.87
C PRO A 61 17.30 -1.26 -14.75
N ILE A 62 17.59 -1.64 -13.50
CA ILE A 62 17.07 -0.95 -12.33
C ILE A 62 17.70 0.44 -12.25
N LEU A 63 16.89 1.47 -12.46
CA LEU A 63 17.27 2.86 -12.27
C LEU A 63 16.27 3.51 -11.31
N PHE A 64 16.75 4.48 -10.55
CA PHE A 64 15.93 5.42 -9.80
C PHE A 64 16.21 6.83 -10.31
N ALA A 65 15.17 7.60 -10.62
CA ALA A 65 15.28 9.00 -10.99
C ALA A 65 14.42 9.85 -10.04
N GLY A 66 14.81 11.10 -9.82
CA GLY A 66 13.99 12.04 -9.08
C GLY A 66 12.68 12.37 -9.81
N ALA A 67 11.72 12.96 -9.11
CA ALA A 67 10.44 13.39 -9.70
C ALA A 67 10.52 14.76 -10.41
N TYR A 68 11.72 15.32 -10.58
CA TYR A 68 11.91 16.66 -11.15
C TYR A 68 12.42 16.56 -12.60
N VAL A 69 12.04 17.54 -13.44
CA VAL A 69 12.42 17.59 -14.85
C VAL A 69 13.94 17.48 -15.04
N ASN A 70 14.36 16.65 -16.00
CA ASN A 70 15.76 16.35 -16.33
C ASN A 70 16.55 15.67 -15.20
N SER A 71 15.91 14.98 -14.26
CA SER A 71 16.64 14.14 -13.30
C SER A 71 17.30 12.95 -14.01
N PHE A 72 18.59 12.76 -13.81
CA PHE A 72 19.30 11.60 -14.34
C PHE A 72 18.98 10.33 -13.54
N GLY A 73 18.88 9.21 -14.24
CA GLY A 73 18.70 7.89 -13.61
C GLY A 73 19.96 7.47 -12.86
N MET A 74 19.80 7.16 -11.58
CA MET A 74 20.81 6.55 -10.73
C MET A 74 20.69 5.03 -10.81
N ASN A 75 21.80 4.35 -11.14
CA ASN A 75 21.88 2.91 -10.95
C ASN A 75 21.78 2.54 -9.45
N PRO A 76 21.57 1.26 -9.09
CA PRO A 76 21.30 0.88 -7.71
C PRO A 76 22.43 1.24 -6.74
N ARG A 77 23.68 1.17 -7.19
CA ARG A 77 24.85 1.52 -6.36
C ARG A 77 24.83 3.01 -5.99
N VAL A 78 24.69 3.88 -7.00
CA VAL A 78 24.65 5.34 -6.80
C VAL A 78 23.43 5.75 -5.96
N PHE A 79 22.27 5.13 -6.21
CA PHE A 79 21.08 5.34 -5.40
C PHE A 79 21.32 4.97 -3.93
N CYS A 80 21.85 3.78 -3.65
CA CYS A 80 22.09 3.34 -2.27
C CYS A 80 23.10 4.25 -1.54
N GLN A 81 24.19 4.63 -2.21
CA GLN A 81 25.17 5.58 -1.67
C GLN A 81 24.53 6.93 -1.33
N THR A 82 23.70 7.45 -2.24
CA THR A 82 22.97 8.71 -2.05
C THR A 82 22.06 8.64 -0.83
N ILE A 83 21.27 7.57 -0.69
CA ILE A 83 20.36 7.43 0.45
C ILE A 83 21.12 7.25 1.76
N ASN A 84 22.23 6.53 1.76
CA ASN A 84 23.07 6.39 2.96
C ASN A 84 23.68 7.74 3.40
N ALA A 85 24.13 8.55 2.45
CA ALA A 85 24.62 9.90 2.73
C ALA A 85 23.50 10.79 3.32
N LEU A 86 22.30 10.74 2.74
CA LEU A 86 21.13 11.48 3.25
C LEU A 86 20.75 11.02 4.67
N LEU A 87 20.75 9.72 4.94
CA LEU A 87 20.49 9.18 6.29
C LEU A 87 21.53 9.67 7.30
N THR A 88 22.80 9.72 6.90
CA THR A 88 23.90 10.23 7.75
C THR A 88 23.70 11.70 8.08
N ASP A 89 23.37 12.52 7.07
CA ASP A 89 23.06 13.94 7.26
C ASP A 89 21.84 14.16 8.18
N ILE A 90 20.75 13.41 7.98
CA ILE A 90 19.56 13.47 8.84
C ILE A 90 19.91 13.08 10.29
N LYS A 91 20.74 12.05 10.48
CA LYS A 91 21.23 11.62 11.79
C LYS A 91 22.06 12.70 12.47
N ASN A 92 22.94 13.37 11.74
CA ASN A 92 23.76 14.47 12.25
C ASN A 92 22.92 15.68 12.70
N ARG A 93 21.70 15.84 12.16
CA ARG A 93 20.71 16.83 12.60
C ARG A 93 19.85 16.36 13.78
N GLY A 94 20.18 15.22 14.39
CA GLY A 94 19.52 14.69 15.59
C GLY A 94 18.28 13.84 15.34
N LYS A 95 17.98 13.44 14.09
CA LYS A 95 16.84 12.58 13.78
C LYS A 95 17.26 11.14 13.53
N ASN A 96 16.67 10.20 14.25
CA ASN A 96 17.04 8.79 14.16
C ASN A 96 16.05 8.01 13.29
N ILE A 97 16.35 7.90 11.99
CA ILE A 97 15.54 7.14 11.04
C ILE A 97 15.65 5.64 11.33
N GLN A 98 14.51 4.96 11.43
CA GLN A 98 14.40 3.52 11.72
C GLN A 98 14.01 2.68 10.50
N CYS A 99 13.48 3.31 9.46
CA CYS A 99 13.15 2.64 8.20
C CYS A 99 13.04 3.63 7.04
N VAL A 100 13.04 3.08 5.82
CA VAL A 100 12.86 3.85 4.60
C VAL A 100 11.64 3.36 3.84
N ARG A 101 10.95 4.24 3.12
CA ARG A 101 9.99 3.87 2.07
C ARG A 101 10.36 4.54 0.76
N ILE A 102 10.39 3.76 -0.31
CA ILE A 102 10.54 4.24 -1.67
C ILE A 102 9.15 4.36 -2.29
N ILE A 103 8.74 5.58 -2.59
CA ILE A 103 7.51 5.95 -3.29
C ILE A 103 7.89 6.17 -4.76
N ALA A 104 8.13 5.06 -5.45
CA ALA A 104 8.43 5.02 -6.87
C ALA A 104 7.92 3.70 -7.47
N CYS A 105 7.44 3.75 -8.72
CA CYS A 105 6.83 2.60 -9.40
C CYS A 105 7.76 1.38 -9.38
N TYR A 106 7.21 0.21 -9.06
CA TYR A 106 7.90 -1.09 -9.08
C TYR A 106 9.16 -1.18 -8.20
N SER A 107 9.46 -0.20 -7.34
CA SER A 107 10.68 -0.17 -6.51
C SER A 107 10.83 -1.38 -5.58
N GLY A 108 9.74 -2.02 -5.19
CA GLY A 108 9.75 -3.32 -4.52
C GLY A 108 9.87 -4.47 -5.50
N ALA A 109 9.04 -4.48 -6.54
CA ALA A 109 8.97 -5.59 -7.51
C ALA A 109 10.25 -5.79 -8.32
N ASN A 110 11.02 -4.72 -8.59
CA ASN A 110 12.29 -4.77 -9.31
C ASN A 110 13.51 -4.97 -8.41
N ASN A 111 13.32 -5.30 -7.12
CA ASN A 111 14.37 -5.49 -6.10
C ASN A 111 15.18 -4.25 -5.70
N LEU A 112 14.85 -3.03 -6.15
CA LEU A 112 15.55 -1.82 -5.68
C LEU A 112 15.45 -1.65 -4.15
N ALA A 113 14.27 -1.88 -3.58
CA ALA A 113 14.04 -1.80 -2.14
C ALA A 113 14.86 -2.83 -1.34
N GLN A 114 14.98 -4.07 -1.84
CA GLN A 114 15.82 -5.09 -1.21
C GLN A 114 17.30 -4.72 -1.26
N LYS A 115 17.77 -4.21 -2.40
CA LYS A 115 19.16 -3.75 -2.56
C LYS A 115 19.48 -2.63 -1.56
N LEU A 116 18.57 -1.65 -1.43
CA LEU A 116 18.74 -0.60 -0.45
C LEU A 116 18.74 -1.18 0.97
N ALA A 117 17.77 -2.04 1.32
CA ALA A 117 17.67 -2.62 2.67
C ALA A 117 18.95 -3.33 3.11
N ASN A 118 19.55 -4.11 2.22
CA ASN A 118 20.83 -4.76 2.48
C ASN A 118 21.96 -3.74 2.63
N TYR A 119 22.01 -2.71 1.78
CA TYR A 119 23.08 -1.72 1.79
C TYR A 119 23.11 -0.87 3.06
N ILE A 120 21.94 -0.39 3.51
CA ILE A 120 21.86 0.45 4.73
C ILE A 120 21.62 -0.36 6.00
N ASN A 121 21.52 -1.68 5.90
CA ASN A 121 21.16 -2.60 6.99
C ASN A 121 19.91 -2.15 7.77
N MET A 122 18.87 -1.68 7.08
CA MET A 122 17.61 -1.24 7.67
C MET A 122 16.40 -1.70 6.85
N PRO A 123 15.21 -1.87 7.45
CA PRO A 123 14.00 -2.21 6.71
C PRO A 123 13.60 -1.13 5.69
N VAL A 124 13.29 -1.55 4.47
CA VAL A 124 12.83 -0.68 3.39
C VAL A 124 11.47 -1.15 2.87
N LYS A 125 10.54 -0.22 2.68
CA LYS A 125 9.25 -0.48 2.03
C LYS A 125 9.30 -0.04 0.57
N GLY A 126 8.92 -0.90 -0.37
CA GLY A 126 8.90 -0.59 -1.82
C GLY A 126 7.53 -0.83 -2.44
N SER A 127 7.23 -0.12 -3.53
CA SER A 127 5.98 -0.27 -4.30
C SER A 127 6.03 -1.54 -5.15
N LEU A 128 4.94 -2.31 -5.18
CA LEU A 128 4.83 -3.50 -6.01
C LEU A 128 4.37 -3.17 -7.43
N GLY A 129 3.50 -2.18 -7.58
CA GLY A 129 3.07 -1.63 -8.86
C GLY A 129 3.45 -0.17 -9.02
N GLY A 130 2.65 0.52 -9.82
CA GLY A 130 2.59 1.97 -9.93
C GLY A 130 2.25 2.62 -8.60
N THR A 131 2.78 3.82 -8.43
CA THR A 131 2.46 4.70 -7.30
C THR A 131 2.53 6.13 -7.79
N ARG A 132 1.63 6.98 -7.28
CA ARG A 132 1.60 8.39 -7.63
C ARG A 132 1.62 9.25 -6.37
N VAL A 133 2.24 10.40 -6.50
CA VAL A 133 2.21 11.47 -5.51
C VAL A 133 1.72 12.70 -6.23
N TYR A 134 0.68 13.32 -5.70
CA TYR A 134 0.08 14.50 -6.31
C TYR A 134 0.18 15.69 -5.36
N PRO A 135 0.44 16.89 -5.88
CA PRO A 135 0.24 18.12 -5.12
C PRO A 135 -1.27 18.34 -4.93
N THR A 136 -1.68 18.77 -3.74
CA THR A 136 -3.08 19.05 -3.42
C THR A 136 -3.67 20.13 -4.33
N MET A 137 -2.84 21.05 -4.80
CA MET A 137 -3.22 22.14 -5.70
C MET A 137 -3.82 21.70 -7.03
N GLN A 138 -3.58 20.45 -7.47
CA GLN A 138 -4.23 19.90 -8.66
C GLN A 138 -5.72 19.63 -8.48
N PHE A 139 -6.19 19.50 -7.24
CA PHE A 139 -7.57 19.15 -6.91
C PHE A 139 -8.25 20.20 -6.02
N HIS A 140 -7.46 20.97 -5.27
CA HIS A 140 -7.89 22.09 -4.46
C HIS A 140 -6.99 23.29 -4.72
N SER A 141 -7.47 24.24 -5.52
CA SER A 141 -6.80 25.52 -5.77
C SER A 141 -6.87 26.44 -4.56
N ILE A 142 -6.28 26.02 -3.43
CA ILE A 142 -6.08 26.89 -2.29
C ILE A 142 -4.73 27.58 -2.50
N PRO A 143 -4.71 28.91 -2.71
CA PRO A 143 -3.44 29.62 -2.83
C PRO A 143 -2.64 29.42 -1.53
N ASN A 144 -1.37 29.04 -1.68
CA ASN A 144 -0.36 28.91 -0.61
C ASN A 144 -0.27 27.57 0.16
N ILE A 145 -0.92 26.50 -0.29
CA ILE A 145 -0.73 25.16 0.32
C ILE A 145 0.02 24.23 -0.64
N ASN A 146 1.36 24.25 -0.57
CA ASN A 146 2.23 23.31 -1.30
C ASN A 146 2.36 21.98 -0.54
N ARG A 147 1.27 21.21 -0.49
CA ARG A 147 1.22 19.90 0.18
C ARG A 147 0.99 18.79 -0.83
N HIS A 148 1.33 17.58 -0.44
CA HIS A 148 1.26 16.39 -1.27
C HIS A 148 0.52 15.25 -0.57
N PHE A 149 -0.10 14.38 -1.36
CA PHE A 149 -0.63 13.11 -0.90
C PHE A 149 -0.17 11.97 -1.80
N ILE A 150 -0.11 10.77 -1.24
CA ILE A 150 0.17 9.55 -1.99
C ILE A 150 -1.16 8.95 -2.38
N ASP A 151 -1.35 8.74 -3.68
CA ASP A 151 -2.57 8.14 -4.18
C ASP A 151 -2.71 6.68 -3.70
N LYS A 152 -3.94 6.26 -3.48
CA LYS A 152 -4.27 4.85 -3.20
C LYS A 152 -5.45 4.45 -4.07
N THR A 153 -5.51 3.16 -4.38
CA THR A 153 -6.56 2.57 -5.20
C THR A 153 -7.94 2.91 -4.63
N ASP A 154 -8.82 3.42 -5.49
CA ASP A 154 -10.16 3.87 -5.11
C ASP A 154 -11.15 2.70 -5.13
N ILE A 155 -10.92 1.71 -4.27
CA ILE A 155 -11.81 0.54 -4.13
C ILE A 155 -13.10 1.02 -3.46
N GLY A 156 -14.11 1.35 -4.26
CA GLY A 156 -15.40 1.90 -3.80
C GLY A 156 -15.59 3.39 -4.07
N GLY A 157 -14.68 4.03 -4.82
CA GLY A 157 -14.78 5.44 -5.18
C GLY A 157 -15.95 5.80 -6.06
N HIS A 158 -16.62 6.90 -5.73
CA HIS A 158 -17.78 7.37 -6.47
C HIS A 158 -17.47 8.34 -7.63
N TYR A 159 -16.26 8.92 -7.69
CA TYR A 159 -15.98 10.05 -8.59
C TYR A 159 -15.17 9.73 -9.85
N TYR A 160 -14.36 8.65 -9.87
CA TYR A 160 -13.54 8.27 -11.02
C TYR A 160 -13.54 6.76 -11.27
N PHE A 161 -14.67 6.23 -11.70
CA PHE A 161 -14.82 4.79 -12.02
C PHE A 161 -13.79 4.30 -13.04
N GLU A 162 -13.49 5.13 -14.05
CA GLU A 162 -12.50 4.84 -15.10
C GLU A 162 -11.06 4.75 -14.56
N GLU A 163 -10.70 5.55 -13.55
CA GLU A 163 -9.39 5.46 -12.91
C GLU A 163 -9.27 4.16 -12.11
N ARG A 164 -10.35 3.78 -11.41
CA ARG A 164 -10.43 2.48 -10.71
C ARG A 164 -10.28 1.32 -11.68
N GLU A 165 -11.01 1.32 -12.79
CA GLU A 165 -10.90 0.27 -13.80
C GLU A 165 -9.50 0.23 -14.42
N ARG A 166 -8.94 1.38 -14.79
CA ARG A 166 -7.58 1.44 -15.34
C ARG A 166 -6.54 0.89 -14.36
N GLN A 167 -6.64 1.26 -13.09
CA GLN A 167 -5.72 0.78 -12.05
C GLN A 167 -5.89 -0.72 -11.81
N LEU A 168 -7.11 -1.22 -11.63
CA LEU A 168 -7.35 -2.64 -11.33
C LEU A 168 -7.08 -3.57 -12.52
N MET A 169 -7.36 -3.12 -13.74
CA MET A 169 -7.18 -3.94 -14.96
C MET A 169 -5.73 -3.97 -15.43
N HIS A 170 -5.00 -2.85 -15.37
CA HIS A 170 -3.65 -2.76 -15.94
C HIS A 170 -2.53 -2.87 -14.90
N ASP A 171 -2.82 -2.59 -13.64
CA ASP A 171 -1.84 -2.71 -12.56
C ASP A 171 -2.49 -3.15 -11.24
N PRO A 172 -2.79 -4.45 -11.09
CA PRO A 172 -3.38 -5.00 -9.87
C PRO A 172 -2.56 -4.74 -8.60
N SER A 173 -1.28 -4.34 -8.75
CA SER A 173 -0.37 -4.01 -7.65
C SER A 173 -0.28 -2.51 -7.37
N TYR A 174 -1.09 -1.68 -8.03
CA TYR A 174 -1.09 -0.23 -7.87
C TYR A 174 -1.30 0.16 -6.40
N GLY A 175 -0.42 1.01 -5.88
CA GLY A 175 -0.47 1.46 -4.49
C GLY A 175 -0.21 0.36 -3.45
N LEU A 176 0.12 -0.88 -3.84
CA LEU A 176 0.54 -1.92 -2.90
C LEU A 176 2.02 -1.79 -2.58
N TYR A 177 2.36 -2.08 -1.32
CA TYR A 177 3.72 -1.94 -0.82
C TYR A 177 4.12 -3.17 0.00
N ARG A 178 5.37 -3.61 -0.17
CA ARG A 178 5.97 -4.70 0.60
C ARG A 178 7.15 -4.20 1.42
N TRP A 179 7.33 -4.77 2.61
CA TRP A 179 8.52 -4.58 3.43
C TRP A 179 9.62 -5.57 3.03
N TYR A 180 10.83 -5.06 2.93
CA TYR A 180 12.07 -5.79 2.66
C TYR A 180 12.97 -5.59 3.87
N LYS A 181 13.39 -6.70 4.48
CA LYS A 181 14.35 -6.70 5.59
C LYS A 181 15.75 -6.92 5.03
N PRO A 182 16.80 -6.39 5.67
CA PRO A 182 18.17 -6.75 5.32
C PRO A 182 18.30 -8.27 5.37
N LYS A 183 18.81 -8.88 4.31
CA LYS A 183 19.22 -10.28 4.37
C LYS A 183 20.44 -10.33 5.28
N SER A 184 20.32 -10.98 6.44
CA SER A 184 21.50 -11.31 7.23
C SER A 184 22.40 -12.19 6.38
N SER A 185 23.70 -11.95 6.38
CA SER A 185 24.70 -12.83 5.76
C SER A 185 24.84 -14.19 6.46
N ASN A 186 23.93 -14.56 7.37
CA ASN A 186 23.85 -15.88 7.98
C ASN A 186 22.91 -16.77 7.16
N PRO A 187 23.42 -17.79 6.44
CA PRO A 187 22.61 -18.73 5.67
C PRO A 187 21.64 -19.56 6.55
N ASP A 188 21.89 -19.65 7.86
CA ASP A 188 21.00 -20.32 8.81
C ASP A 188 19.66 -19.57 8.99
N SER A 189 19.60 -18.27 8.66
CA SER A 189 18.38 -17.46 8.79
C SER A 189 17.35 -17.72 7.69
N GLU A 190 17.75 -18.21 6.50
CA GLU A 190 16.79 -18.55 5.44
C GLU A 190 16.02 -19.85 5.75
N PHE A 191 16.67 -20.79 6.45
CA PHE A 191 16.01 -22.00 6.94
C PHE A 191 15.06 -21.70 8.10
N ASP A 192 15.45 -20.81 9.03
CA ASP A 192 14.58 -20.36 10.12
C ASP A 192 13.37 -19.55 9.62
N GLU A 193 13.52 -18.72 8.59
CA GLU A 193 12.40 -17.99 7.97
C GLU A 193 11.45 -18.94 7.20
N PHE A 194 11.98 -19.99 6.59
CA PHE A 194 11.18 -21.08 5.99
C PHE A 194 10.44 -21.92 7.05
N ALA A 195 11.13 -22.31 8.13
CA ALA A 195 10.57 -23.11 9.22
C ALA A 195 9.47 -22.33 9.97
N SER A 196 9.71 -21.06 10.27
CA SER A 196 8.73 -20.19 10.94
C SER A 196 7.48 -19.93 10.08
N GLN A 197 7.59 -19.84 8.75
CA GLN A 197 6.41 -19.76 7.87
C GLN A 197 5.56 -21.03 7.87
N ARG A 198 6.17 -22.21 8.05
CA ARG A 198 5.45 -23.49 8.17
C ARG A 198 4.79 -23.68 9.53
N VAL A 199 5.47 -23.33 10.61
CA VAL A 199 4.90 -23.40 11.97
C VAL A 199 3.75 -22.41 12.13
N SER A 200 3.85 -21.22 11.52
CA SER A 200 2.77 -20.22 11.51
C SER A 200 1.53 -20.68 10.73
N ARG A 201 1.69 -21.54 9.70
CA ARG A 201 0.56 -22.16 8.99
C ARG A 201 -0.09 -23.28 9.80
N LEU A 202 0.68 -23.99 10.63
CA LEU A 202 0.16 -25.04 11.50
C LEU A 202 -0.55 -24.49 12.74
N GLN A 203 -0.17 -23.30 13.22
CA GLN A 203 -0.84 -22.64 14.36
C GLN A 203 -2.01 -21.74 13.95
N ARG A 204 -2.24 -21.52 12.65
CA ARG A 204 -3.39 -20.75 12.14
C ARG A 204 -4.63 -21.58 11.83
N SER A 205 -4.58 -22.90 12.01
CA SER A 205 -5.73 -23.78 11.77
C SER A 205 -6.78 -23.80 12.88
N ASP A 206 -6.60 -23.07 13.99
CA ASP A 206 -7.55 -23.06 15.11
C ASP A 206 -8.20 -21.70 15.42
N SER A 207 -8.09 -20.70 14.54
CA SER A 207 -8.82 -19.44 14.76
C SER A 207 -9.01 -18.61 13.49
N ASP A 208 -9.91 -19.05 12.61
CA ASP A 208 -10.49 -18.22 11.54
C ASP A 208 -11.97 -18.61 11.33
N SER A 209 -12.81 -18.42 12.36
CA SER A 209 -14.25 -18.71 12.33
C SER A 209 -15.10 -17.53 11.81
N GLU A 210 -14.73 -16.91 10.70
CA GLU A 210 -15.60 -15.91 10.03
C GLU A 210 -15.79 -16.12 8.52
N PHE A 211 -15.24 -17.21 7.94
CA PHE A 211 -15.52 -17.57 6.55
C PHE A 211 -16.56 -18.70 6.38
N ASP A 212 -16.93 -19.41 7.46
CA ASP A 212 -17.90 -20.51 7.40
C ASP A 212 -19.38 -20.09 7.45
N THR A 213 -19.70 -18.82 7.74
CA THR A 213 -21.10 -18.37 7.83
C THR A 213 -21.76 -18.21 6.45
N PHE A 214 -20.99 -18.11 5.35
CA PHE A 214 -21.54 -17.87 4.01
C PHE A 214 -21.89 -19.17 3.26
N VAL A 215 -21.34 -20.32 3.66
CA VAL A 215 -21.62 -21.62 3.03
C VAL A 215 -22.75 -22.37 3.75
N SER A 216 -22.96 -22.14 5.05
CA SER A 216 -24.03 -22.79 5.83
C SER A 216 -25.45 -22.29 5.52
N GLN A 217 -25.63 -21.06 5.01
CA GLN A 217 -26.97 -20.54 4.69
C GLN A 217 -27.58 -21.08 3.38
N ARG A 218 -26.78 -21.66 2.48
CA ARG A 218 -27.30 -22.22 1.21
C ARG A 218 -27.68 -23.69 1.29
N VAL A 219 -27.32 -24.39 2.36
CA VAL A 219 -27.66 -25.80 2.58
C VAL A 219 -28.92 -25.96 3.46
N SER A 220 -29.26 -24.98 4.30
CA SER A 220 -30.47 -25.02 5.14
C SER A 220 -31.80 -24.75 4.41
N ARG A 221 -31.76 -24.33 3.13
CA ARG A 221 -32.97 -24.10 2.31
C ARG A 221 -33.40 -25.30 1.47
N LEU A 222 -32.67 -26.42 1.53
CA LEU A 222 -32.98 -27.63 0.76
C LEU A 222 -33.28 -28.87 1.62
N GLN A 223 -33.42 -28.73 2.94
CA GLN A 223 -33.82 -29.83 3.85
C GLN A 223 -34.84 -29.37 4.89
N ARG A 224 -35.99 -28.86 4.44
CA ARG A 224 -37.21 -28.78 5.25
C ARG A 224 -38.44 -29.13 4.41
N SER A 225 -38.46 -30.40 4.05
CA SER A 225 -39.55 -31.26 3.61
C SER A 225 -39.06 -32.64 4.09
N ASP A 226 -39.67 -33.39 5.01
CA ASP A 226 -41.08 -33.63 5.26
C ASP A 226 -41.26 -34.24 6.67
N SER A 227 -42.54 -34.35 7.07
CA SER A 227 -43.13 -35.28 8.08
C SER A 227 -43.07 -34.80 9.54
N ASP A 228 -44.15 -34.72 10.33
CA ASP A 228 -45.36 -35.57 10.42
C ASP A 228 -46.61 -34.71 10.76
N SER A 229 -47.71 -34.83 10.00
CA SER A 229 -48.92 -35.62 10.29
C SER A 229 -49.80 -35.09 11.44
N GLU A 230 -50.88 -34.38 11.09
CA GLU A 230 -52.15 -34.54 11.78
C GLU A 230 -53.31 -34.37 10.78
N PHE A 231 -54.28 -35.27 10.95
CA PHE A 231 -55.33 -35.65 10.04
C PHE A 231 -56.58 -34.77 10.25
N ASP A 232 -57.42 -34.72 9.22
CA ASP A 232 -58.80 -34.21 9.18
C ASP A 232 -59.07 -32.69 9.19
N THR A 233 -59.63 -32.18 8.08
CA THR A 233 -61.09 -31.94 7.95
C THR A 233 -61.44 -31.26 6.61
N PHE A 234 -62.04 -32.06 5.71
CA PHE A 234 -63.19 -31.80 4.84
C PHE A 234 -63.34 -30.50 3.98
N VAL A 235 -63.54 -30.76 2.68
CA VAL A 235 -64.60 -30.22 1.78
C VAL A 235 -64.32 -28.94 0.97
N SER A 236 -63.94 -29.21 -0.29
CA SER A 236 -64.47 -28.65 -1.55
C SER A 236 -65.22 -27.31 -1.53
N GLN A 237 -64.81 -26.37 -2.40
CA GLN A 237 -65.54 -26.05 -3.64
C GLN A 237 -64.92 -24.89 -4.44
N ARG A 238 -64.78 -25.15 -5.74
CA ARG A 238 -65.08 -24.28 -6.91
C ARG A 238 -64.48 -22.87 -6.99
N VAL A 239 -63.56 -22.74 -7.96
CA VAL A 239 -63.74 -21.93 -9.19
C VAL A 239 -64.77 -20.78 -9.10
N LYS A 240 -64.30 -19.54 -9.19
CA LYS A 240 -64.60 -18.66 -10.34
C LYS A 240 -63.78 -17.37 -10.33
N ARG A 241 -63.22 -17.10 -11.51
CA ARG A 241 -62.78 -15.79 -12.01
C ARG A 241 -63.82 -14.70 -11.76
N LYS A 242 -63.33 -13.49 -11.50
CA LYS A 242 -63.64 -12.31 -12.32
C LYS A 242 -62.37 -11.48 -12.45
#